data_AF-F4QDF5-F1
#
_entry.id   AF-F4QDF5-F1
#
_cell.length_a   1.000
_cell.length_b   1.000
_cell.length_c   1.000
_cell.angle_alpha   90.00
_cell.angle_beta   90.00
_cell.angle_gamma   90.00
#
_symmetry.space_group_name_H-M   'P 1'
#
loop_
_entity.id
_entity.type
_entity.pdbx_description
1 polymer ?
#
loop_
_entity_poly.entity_id
_entity_poly.type
_entity_poly.pdbx_seq_one_letter_code
_entity_poly.pdbx_strand_id
1 'polypeptide(L)'
;MIQQPDLQGEEEDESNSKFIKDIKSLATTNSSIIMEPDPFDLENSQMVSSEVGIDQLLKLKEDAIDQFVMINASLDLVHDTSFYDGVISIKPVAIYNKYLGYETVLEPTKHTVTYYKGYIPKGHWVSSIIHASDNVNQVTNKFKYNGEEIPNETQVQKIVDLKEAGTYMFFQTLIKYGVRQVIDGTLSGFIVVTVYRDDVFATPIDKVKYEPPNYYECLNYLHGKGISRWNEL
;
A
#
# COMPACT_ATOMS: atom_id res chain seq x y z
N MET A 1 11.94 2.20 26.26
CA MET A 1 10.61 2.83 26.17
C MET A 1 10.54 3.45 24.78
N ILE A 2 10.04 2.71 23.79
CA ILE A 2 9.80 3.27 22.45
C ILE A 2 8.54 4.11 22.61
N GLN A 3 8.67 5.43 22.46
CA GLN A 3 7.50 6.27 22.28
C GLN A 3 6.75 5.71 21.08
N GLN A 4 5.51 5.24 21.30
CA GLN A 4 4.58 5.14 20.18
C GLN A 4 4.61 6.51 19.49
N PRO A 5 4.83 6.57 18.17
CA PRO A 5 4.85 7.84 17.48
C PRO A 5 3.56 8.57 17.82
N ASP A 6 3.68 9.80 18.31
CA ASP A 6 2.55 10.67 18.60
C ASP A 6 1.71 10.75 17.31
N LEU A 7 0.54 10.11 17.30
CA LEU A 7 -0.38 10.08 16.16
C LEU A 7 -1.11 11.43 15.98
N GLN A 8 -0.62 12.52 16.58
CA GLN A 8 -1.33 13.80 16.69
C GLN A 8 -1.07 14.78 15.53
N GLY A 9 -0.52 14.32 14.41
CA GLY A 9 -0.43 15.13 13.20
C GLY A 9 -1.38 14.62 12.13
N GLU A 10 -2.58 15.22 12.04
CA GLU A 10 -3.39 15.22 10.81
C GLU A 10 -2.65 16.03 9.72
N GLU A 11 -1.48 15.55 9.31
CA GLU A 11 -0.84 16.00 8.08
C GLU A 11 -1.71 15.43 6.96
N GLU A 12 -2.52 16.29 6.34
CA GLU A 12 -3.42 15.95 5.25
C GLU A 12 -2.62 15.15 4.22
N ASP A 13 -3.02 13.89 3.95
CA ASP A 13 -2.29 13.03 3.01
C ASP A 13 -2.33 13.69 1.63
N GLU A 14 -1.19 14.25 1.22
CA GLU A 14 -1.04 14.99 -0.04
C GLU A 14 -1.54 14.17 -1.23
N SER A 15 -1.48 12.84 -1.17
CA SER A 15 -1.96 11.94 -2.22
C SER A 15 -3.48 11.98 -2.36
N ASN A 16 -4.23 11.92 -1.24
CA ASN A 16 -5.69 11.98 -1.27
C ASN A 16 -6.18 13.38 -1.64
N SER A 17 -5.58 14.43 -1.05
CA SER A 17 -5.92 15.82 -1.40
C SER A 17 -5.69 16.08 -2.90
N LYS A 18 -4.58 15.57 -3.46
CA LYS A 18 -4.28 15.61 -4.90
C LYS A 18 -5.30 14.81 -5.72
N PHE A 19 -5.68 13.62 -5.28
CA PHE A 19 -6.68 12.79 -5.96
C PHE A 19 -8.02 13.52 -6.12
N ILE A 20 -8.56 14.07 -5.03
CA ILE A 20 -9.83 14.82 -5.06
C ILE A 20 -9.75 16.04 -5.97
N LYS A 21 -8.64 16.77 -5.94
CA LYS A 21 -8.41 17.92 -6.81
C LYS A 21 -8.38 17.54 -8.29
N ASP A 22 -7.67 16.45 -8.61
CA ASP A 22 -7.53 15.96 -9.98
C ASP A 22 -8.89 15.46 -10.54
N ILE A 23 -9.66 14.72 -9.74
CA ILE A 23 -11.04 14.30 -10.08
C ILE A 23 -11.93 15.51 -10.38
N LYS A 24 -11.93 16.52 -9.50
CA LYS A 24 -12.73 17.75 -9.68
C LYS A 24 -12.34 18.52 -10.94
N SER A 25 -11.05 18.56 -11.25
CA SER A 25 -10.53 19.18 -12.48
C SER A 25 -11.06 18.46 -13.74
N LEU A 26 -11.08 17.13 -13.72
CA LEU A 26 -11.58 16.30 -14.82
C LEU A 26 -13.09 16.45 -15.01
N ALA A 27 -13.86 16.52 -13.91
CA ALA A 27 -15.30 16.74 -13.95
C ALA A 27 -15.68 18.09 -14.57
N THR A 28 -14.81 19.10 -14.42
CA THR A 28 -15.03 20.44 -15.01
C THR A 28 -14.77 20.45 -16.52
N THR A 29 -13.87 19.58 -17.00
CA THR A 29 -13.46 19.54 -18.41
C THR A 29 -14.38 18.63 -19.25
N ASN A 30 -14.89 17.55 -18.66
CA ASN A 30 -15.80 16.62 -19.32
C ASN A 30 -17.22 16.82 -18.76
N SER A 31 -18.10 17.47 -19.53
CA SER A 31 -19.51 17.73 -19.16
C SER A 31 -20.37 16.48 -18.91
N SER A 32 -19.79 15.29 -19.06
CA SER A 32 -20.33 14.00 -18.64
C SER A 32 -19.88 13.68 -17.21
N ILE A 33 -20.79 13.95 -16.27
CA ILE A 33 -20.87 13.53 -14.86
C ILE A 33 -19.78 12.51 -14.45
N ILE A 34 -18.61 12.99 -14.00
CA ILE A 34 -17.74 12.19 -13.14
C ILE A 34 -18.37 12.32 -11.75
N MET A 35 -19.02 11.26 -11.27
CA MET A 35 -19.47 11.21 -9.87
C MET A 35 -18.24 11.26 -8.97
N GLU A 36 -18.30 12.05 -7.91
CA GLU A 36 -17.25 12.02 -6.88
C GLU A 36 -17.11 10.58 -6.39
N PRO A 37 -15.89 10.01 -6.37
CA PRO A 37 -15.66 8.63 -5.94
C PRO A 37 -16.05 8.44 -4.48
N ASP A 38 -16.66 7.31 -4.16
CA ASP A 38 -17.02 6.99 -2.78
C ASP A 38 -15.77 6.58 -1.97
N PRO A 39 -15.70 6.84 -0.66
CA PRO A 39 -14.64 6.29 0.18
C PRO A 39 -14.59 4.76 0.09
N PHE A 40 -13.38 4.18 0.01
CA PHE A 40 -13.25 2.72 -0.06
C PHE A 40 -13.60 2.06 1.27
N ASP A 41 -14.42 1.01 1.23
CA ASP A 41 -14.83 0.25 2.41
C ASP A 41 -13.75 -0.77 2.84
N LEU A 42 -12.93 -0.36 3.82
CA LEU A 42 -11.89 -1.21 4.39
C LEU A 42 -12.45 -2.44 5.12
N GLU A 43 -13.65 -2.37 5.71
CA GLU A 43 -14.23 -3.46 6.49
C GLU A 43 -14.62 -4.64 5.62
N ASN A 44 -15.12 -4.35 4.42
CA ASN A 44 -15.52 -5.36 3.43
C ASN A 44 -14.41 -5.69 2.41
N SER A 45 -13.18 -5.27 2.66
CA SER A 45 -12.02 -5.61 1.82
C SER A 45 -11.81 -7.13 1.73
N GLN A 46 -11.46 -7.63 0.55
CA GLN A 46 -11.20 -9.06 0.33
C GLN A 46 -9.84 -9.48 0.89
N MET A 47 -9.69 -10.76 1.21
CA MET A 47 -8.39 -11.36 1.58
C MET A 47 -7.86 -12.23 0.45
N VAL A 48 -6.58 -12.10 0.15
CA VAL A 48 -5.88 -12.90 -0.87
C VAL A 48 -4.54 -13.40 -0.34
N SER A 49 -4.03 -14.50 -0.88
CA SER A 49 -2.77 -15.12 -0.42
C SER A 49 -1.66 -15.10 -1.47
N SER A 50 -1.84 -14.44 -2.61
CA SER A 50 -0.89 -14.45 -3.74
C SER A 50 -0.89 -13.15 -4.52
N GLU A 51 0.21 -12.91 -5.24
CA GLU A 51 0.36 -11.77 -6.17
C GLU A 51 -0.71 -11.75 -7.26
N VAL A 52 -1.12 -12.93 -7.75
CA VAL A 52 -2.19 -13.03 -8.75
C VAL A 52 -3.53 -12.54 -8.17
N GLY A 53 -3.85 -12.93 -6.93
CA GLY A 53 -5.06 -12.46 -6.26
C GLY A 53 -5.05 -10.94 -6.02
N ILE A 54 -3.89 -10.38 -5.69
CA ILE A 54 -3.70 -8.92 -5.55
C ILE A 54 -3.97 -8.22 -6.88
N ASP A 55 -3.35 -8.69 -7.96
CA ASP A 55 -3.49 -8.10 -9.29
C ASP A 55 -4.95 -8.18 -9.80
N GLN A 56 -5.63 -9.30 -9.54
CA GLN A 56 -7.05 -9.48 -9.88
C GLN A 56 -7.96 -8.43 -9.25
N LEU A 57 -7.67 -8.00 -8.03
CA LEU A 57 -8.51 -7.04 -7.31
C LEU A 57 -8.08 -5.58 -7.55
N LEU A 58 -6.78 -5.29 -7.46
CA LEU A 58 -6.29 -3.91 -7.49
C LEU A 58 -6.07 -3.37 -8.90
N LYS A 59 -5.99 -4.24 -9.94
CA LYS A 59 -5.55 -3.82 -11.29
C LYS A 59 -6.43 -4.36 -12.42
N LEU A 60 -6.75 -5.64 -12.36
CA LEU A 60 -7.32 -6.38 -13.49
C LEU A 60 -8.83 -6.60 -13.40
N LYS A 61 -9.48 -6.04 -12.37
CA LYS A 61 -10.92 -6.17 -12.18
C LYS A 61 -11.66 -5.60 -13.38
N GLU A 62 -12.68 -6.34 -13.86
CA GLU A 62 -13.43 -5.97 -15.07
C GLU A 62 -14.18 -4.66 -14.85
N ASP A 63 -14.82 -4.52 -13.69
CA ASP A 63 -15.58 -3.34 -13.27
C ASP A 63 -14.68 -2.31 -12.57
N ALA A 64 -14.93 -2.06 -11.27
CA ALA A 64 -14.17 -1.15 -10.45
C ALA A 64 -13.05 -1.89 -9.73
N ILE A 65 -11.83 -1.39 -9.86
CA ILE A 65 -10.71 -1.90 -9.06
C ILE A 65 -10.95 -1.63 -7.58
N ASP A 66 -10.46 -2.54 -6.75
CA ASP A 66 -10.37 -2.28 -5.31
C ASP A 66 -9.17 -1.38 -5.02
N GLN A 67 -9.24 -0.64 -3.92
CA GLN A 67 -8.15 0.26 -3.51
C GLN A 67 -7.32 -0.30 -2.35
N PHE A 68 -7.81 -1.37 -1.72
CA PHE A 68 -7.17 -2.03 -0.60
C PHE A 68 -7.56 -3.51 -0.58
N VAL A 69 -6.57 -4.36 -0.29
CA VAL A 69 -6.75 -5.80 -0.13
C VAL A 69 -5.98 -6.27 1.10
N MET A 70 -6.60 -7.16 1.88
CA MET A 70 -5.95 -7.82 3.00
C MET A 70 -5.13 -9.02 2.50
N ILE A 71 -4.02 -9.30 3.16
CA ILE A 71 -3.16 -10.44 2.83
C ILE A 71 -3.37 -11.57 3.84
N ASN A 72 -3.78 -12.71 3.32
CA ASN A 72 -3.84 -13.98 4.05
C ASN A 72 -2.48 -14.67 3.95
N ALA A 73 -1.54 -14.22 4.78
CA ALA A 73 -0.25 -14.84 5.01
C ALA A 73 -0.20 -15.46 6.42
N SER A 74 0.60 -16.51 6.58
CA SER A 74 0.90 -17.10 7.89
C SER A 74 1.87 -16.20 8.65
N LEU A 75 1.76 -16.17 9.98
CA LEU A 75 2.77 -15.51 10.82
C LEU A 75 4.07 -16.30 10.79
N ASP A 76 5.06 -15.76 10.09
CA ASP A 76 6.41 -16.31 10.10
C ASP A 76 7.18 -15.79 11.32
N LEU A 77 7.80 -16.73 12.01
CA LEU A 77 8.57 -16.42 13.21
C LEU A 77 9.98 -16.06 12.80
N VAL A 78 10.27 -14.75 12.82
CA VAL A 78 11.60 -14.22 12.58
C VAL A 78 12.28 -14.06 13.94
N HIS A 79 13.06 -15.07 14.32
CA HIS A 79 13.94 -14.95 15.47
C HIS A 79 15.04 -13.93 15.16
N ASP A 80 14.84 -12.68 15.57
CA ASP A 80 15.90 -11.68 15.64
C ASP A 80 16.30 -11.49 17.10
N THR A 81 17.40 -12.13 17.49
CA THR A 81 17.96 -12.06 18.86
C THR A 81 18.84 -10.82 19.07
N SER A 82 18.97 -9.92 18.09
CA SER A 82 19.97 -8.84 18.12
C SER A 82 19.44 -7.50 18.65
N PHE A 83 18.12 -7.26 18.62
CA PHE A 83 17.53 -5.97 19.00
C PHE A 83 16.63 -6.00 20.24
N TYR A 84 16.04 -7.15 20.57
CA TYR A 84 15.17 -7.32 21.74
C TYR A 84 15.38 -8.73 22.30
N ASP A 85 15.44 -8.88 23.62
CA ASP A 85 15.35 -10.18 24.30
C ASP A 85 13.91 -10.73 24.15
N GLY A 86 13.51 -11.02 22.92
CA GLY A 86 12.13 -11.29 22.56
C GLY A 86 11.98 -12.04 21.23
N VAL A 87 10.75 -12.45 20.96
CA VAL A 87 10.34 -13.08 19.70
C VAL A 87 9.58 -12.06 18.88
N ILE A 88 10.01 -11.89 17.63
CA ILE A 88 9.32 -11.07 16.64
C ILE A 88 8.69 -12.02 15.62
N SER A 89 7.42 -11.79 15.29
CA SER A 89 6.76 -12.44 14.16
C SER A 89 6.26 -11.36 13.22
N ILE A 90 6.49 -11.54 11.93
CA ILE A 90 6.16 -10.54 10.91
C ILE A 90 5.53 -11.24 9.71
N LYS A 91 4.59 -10.55 9.07
CA LYS A 91 4.04 -10.95 7.78
C LYS A 91 3.46 -9.75 7.03
N PRO A 92 3.30 -9.83 5.70
CA PRO A 92 2.45 -8.90 4.98
C PRO A 92 0.98 -9.06 5.44
N VAL A 93 0.28 -7.96 5.68
CA VAL A 93 -1.13 -7.97 6.15
C VAL A 93 -2.09 -7.22 5.25
N ALA A 94 -1.60 -6.28 4.45
CA ALA A 94 -2.42 -5.58 3.47
C ALA A 94 -1.58 -4.97 2.34
N ILE A 95 -2.22 -4.73 1.21
CA ILE A 95 -1.70 -3.91 0.11
C ILE A 95 -2.77 -2.90 -0.29
N TYR A 96 -2.36 -1.67 -0.57
CA TYR A 96 -3.28 -0.61 -0.98
C TYR A 96 -2.66 0.30 -2.03
N ASN A 97 -3.52 0.96 -2.79
CA ASN A 97 -3.11 1.89 -3.85
C ASN A 97 -2.81 3.27 -3.25
N LYS A 98 -1.71 3.88 -3.68
CA LYS A 98 -1.41 5.29 -3.53
C LYS A 98 -1.55 5.95 -4.90
N TYR A 99 -2.33 7.01 -4.96
CA TYR A 99 -2.52 7.77 -6.19
C TYR A 99 -1.30 8.64 -6.52
N LEU A 100 -0.86 8.59 -7.78
CA LEU A 100 0.29 9.35 -8.26
C LEU A 100 -0.11 10.49 -9.20
N GLY A 101 -1.19 10.34 -9.96
CA GLY A 101 -1.62 11.32 -10.95
C GLY A 101 -2.49 10.72 -12.05
N TYR A 102 -2.79 11.52 -13.06
CA TYR A 102 -3.51 11.08 -14.24
C TYR A 102 -2.87 11.63 -15.51
N GLU A 103 -3.17 11.01 -16.64
CA GLU A 103 -2.81 11.49 -17.98
C GLU A 103 -3.98 11.23 -18.93
N THR A 104 -4.18 12.14 -19.89
CA THR A 104 -5.15 11.93 -20.98
C THR A 104 -4.40 11.85 -22.30
N VAL A 105 -4.56 10.73 -22.99
CA VAL A 105 -3.86 10.45 -24.25
C VAL A 105 -4.85 10.27 -25.38
N LEU A 106 -4.50 10.79 -26.56
CA LEU A 106 -5.33 10.69 -27.77
C LEU A 106 -4.99 9.47 -28.63
N GLU A 107 -3.85 8.83 -28.37
CA GLU A 107 -3.36 7.65 -29.07
C GLU A 107 -2.47 6.82 -28.14
N PRO A 108 -2.23 5.52 -28.45
CA PRO A 108 -1.39 4.66 -27.64
C PRO A 108 0.03 5.24 -27.49
N THR A 109 0.53 5.29 -26.25
CA THR A 109 1.83 5.91 -25.95
C THR A 109 2.48 5.32 -24.70
N LYS A 110 3.70 5.77 -24.42
CA LYS A 110 4.44 5.45 -23.19
C LYS A 110 4.50 6.67 -22.31
N HIS A 111 4.20 6.51 -21.03
CA HIS A 111 4.24 7.60 -20.07
C HIS A 111 5.24 7.28 -18.95
N THR A 112 6.08 8.25 -18.59
CA THR A 112 7.03 8.12 -17.48
C THR A 112 6.37 8.56 -16.19
N VAL A 113 6.15 7.63 -15.27
CA VAL A 113 5.58 7.88 -13.96
C VAL A 113 6.69 7.99 -12.93
N THR A 114 6.71 9.08 -12.16
CA THR A 114 7.54 9.21 -10.96
C THR A 114 6.82 8.58 -9.78
N TYR A 115 7.51 7.73 -9.03
CA TYR A 115 6.99 7.00 -7.87
C TYR A 115 8.09 6.85 -6.81
N TYR A 116 7.81 6.16 -5.70
CA TYR A 116 8.71 6.12 -4.55
C TYR A 116 9.23 4.72 -4.23
N LYS A 117 10.42 4.64 -3.64
CA LYS A 117 11.06 3.43 -3.12
C LYS A 117 11.42 3.65 -1.65
N GLY A 118 11.38 2.58 -0.86
CA GLY A 118 11.82 2.61 0.55
C GLY A 118 10.68 2.69 1.54
N TYR A 119 10.99 3.15 2.75
CA TYR A 119 9.97 3.47 3.76
C TYR A 119 9.20 4.72 3.38
N ILE A 120 7.92 4.76 3.78
CA ILE A 120 7.16 6.02 3.79
C ILE A 120 7.80 7.02 4.79
N PRO A 121 7.54 8.32 4.67
CA PRO A 121 8.00 9.30 5.64
C PRO A 121 7.58 8.91 7.07
N LYS A 122 8.52 8.96 8.01
CA LYS A 122 8.33 8.60 9.44
C LYS A 122 8.00 7.11 9.70
N GLY A 123 7.99 6.24 8.68
CA GLY A 123 7.66 4.81 8.80
C GLY A 123 8.85 3.86 8.93
N HIS A 124 10.01 4.35 9.37
CA HIS A 124 11.25 3.58 9.40
C HIS A 124 11.20 2.41 10.40
N TRP A 125 11.72 1.25 9.99
CA TRP A 125 11.90 0.10 10.87
C TRP A 125 13.10 -0.77 10.43
N VAL A 126 13.25 -1.96 11.01
CA VAL A 126 14.43 -2.81 10.89
C VAL A 126 14.32 -3.60 9.59
N SER A 127 15.09 -3.17 8.59
CA SER A 127 15.08 -3.72 7.23
C SER A 127 15.32 -5.23 7.17
N SER A 128 16.20 -5.78 8.03
CA SER A 128 16.47 -7.22 8.07
C SER A 128 15.24 -8.06 8.41
N ILE A 129 14.34 -7.55 9.25
CA ILE A 129 13.09 -8.23 9.62
C ILE A 129 12.11 -8.24 8.45
N ILE A 130 12.01 -7.13 7.72
CA ILE A 130 11.19 -7.03 6.49
C ILE A 130 11.73 -7.98 5.42
N HIS A 131 13.04 -8.00 5.19
CA HIS A 131 13.66 -8.92 4.23
C HIS A 131 13.45 -10.39 4.62
N ALA A 132 13.53 -10.72 5.91
CA ALA A 132 13.25 -12.07 6.39
C ALA A 132 11.80 -12.49 6.09
N SER A 133 10.83 -11.58 6.28
CA SER A 133 9.43 -11.79 5.90
C SER A 133 9.28 -12.02 4.39
N ASP A 134 9.93 -11.20 3.56
CA ASP A 134 9.83 -11.27 2.10
C ASP A 134 10.49 -12.52 1.50
N ASN A 135 11.48 -13.09 2.18
CA ASN A 135 12.15 -14.32 1.73
C ASN A 135 11.28 -15.58 1.86
N VAL A 136 10.24 -15.56 2.70
CA VAL A 136 9.38 -16.72 2.98
C VAL A 136 7.95 -16.52 2.47
N ASN A 137 7.51 -15.27 2.28
CA ASN A 137 6.18 -14.94 1.80
C ASN A 137 6.13 -14.80 0.27
N GLN A 138 5.01 -15.21 -0.34
CA GLN A 138 4.78 -14.99 -1.77
C GLN A 138 4.53 -13.51 -2.10
N VAL A 139 3.95 -12.78 -1.15
CA VAL A 139 3.59 -11.37 -1.29
C VAL A 139 4.68 -10.53 -0.65
N THR A 140 5.32 -9.68 -1.44
CA THR A 140 6.51 -8.91 -1.00
C THR A 140 6.43 -7.45 -1.44
N ASN A 141 7.40 -6.63 -1.02
CA ASN A 141 7.53 -5.26 -1.52
C ASN A 141 8.05 -5.16 -2.98
N LYS A 142 8.49 -6.27 -3.59
CA LYS A 142 9.00 -6.36 -4.98
C LYS A 142 10.29 -5.59 -5.30
N PHE A 143 10.74 -4.62 -4.48
CA PHE A 143 12.05 -4.03 -4.67
C PHE A 143 13.15 -5.01 -4.25
N LYS A 144 14.19 -5.10 -5.08
CA LYS A 144 15.41 -5.82 -4.72
C LYS A 144 16.36 -4.86 -4.01
N TYR A 145 16.58 -5.09 -2.73
CA TYR A 145 17.56 -4.37 -1.92
C TYR A 145 18.87 -5.16 -1.74
N ASN A 146 18.98 -6.38 -2.26
CA ASN A 146 20.18 -7.22 -2.18
C ASN A 146 20.76 -7.40 -0.75
N GLY A 147 19.88 -7.41 0.26
CA GLY A 147 20.28 -7.49 1.67
C GLY A 147 20.75 -6.17 2.28
N GLU A 148 20.71 -5.08 1.52
CA GLU A 148 20.98 -3.72 1.99
C GLU A 148 19.80 -3.15 2.80
N GLU A 149 20.06 -2.06 3.49
CA GLU A 149 19.05 -1.29 4.19
C GLU A 149 17.95 -0.81 3.23
N ILE A 150 16.69 -0.94 3.64
CA ILE A 150 15.58 -0.28 2.97
C ILE A 150 15.77 1.21 3.23
N PRO A 151 16.01 2.04 2.20
CA PRO A 151 16.29 3.45 2.39
C PRO A 151 15.04 4.19 2.87
N ASN A 152 15.25 5.42 3.31
CA ASN A 152 14.17 6.39 3.37
C ASN A 152 13.58 6.64 1.98
N GLU A 153 12.40 7.25 1.96
CA GLU A 153 11.69 7.60 0.75
C GLU A 153 12.62 8.19 -0.33
N THR A 154 12.69 7.50 -1.46
CA THR A 154 13.52 7.87 -2.61
C THR A 154 12.67 7.87 -3.86
N GLN A 155 12.73 8.95 -4.64
CA GLN A 155 12.02 9.02 -5.92
C GLN A 155 12.71 8.18 -7.00
N VAL A 156 11.90 7.50 -7.79
CA VAL A 156 12.29 6.64 -8.91
C VAL A 156 11.30 6.84 -10.06
N GLN A 157 11.64 6.34 -11.25
CA GLN A 157 10.80 6.49 -12.46
C GLN A 157 10.57 5.15 -13.13
N LYS A 158 9.37 4.96 -13.69
CA LYS A 158 8.99 3.77 -14.46
C LYS A 158 8.18 4.19 -15.67
N ILE A 159 8.41 3.52 -16.79
CA ILE A 159 7.62 3.71 -17.99
C ILE A 159 6.42 2.77 -17.92
N VAL A 160 5.22 3.34 -18.12
CA VAL A 160 3.96 2.60 -18.21
C VAL A 160 3.42 2.74 -19.63
N ASP A 161 3.00 1.62 -20.21
CA ASP A 161 2.39 1.58 -21.54
C ASP A 161 0.89 1.91 -21.45
N LEU A 162 0.46 2.97 -22.11
CA LEU A 162 -0.94 3.37 -22.26
C LEU A 162 -1.43 2.88 -23.62
N LYS A 163 -2.16 1.77 -23.62
CA LYS A 163 -2.43 0.99 -24.84
C LYS A 163 -3.48 1.58 -25.77
N GLU A 164 -4.33 2.46 -25.26
CA GLU A 164 -5.49 3.02 -25.96
C GLU A 164 -5.66 4.51 -25.62
N ALA A 165 -6.39 5.23 -26.47
CA ALA A 165 -6.79 6.61 -26.17
C ALA A 165 -7.74 6.65 -24.95
N GLY A 166 -7.58 7.65 -24.09
CA GLY A 166 -8.40 7.80 -22.90
C GLY A 166 -7.69 8.51 -21.75
N THR A 167 -8.38 8.62 -20.62
CA THR A 167 -7.83 9.15 -19.37
C THR A 167 -7.49 8.00 -18.44
N TYR A 168 -6.25 7.99 -17.97
CA TYR A 168 -5.72 6.96 -17.06
C TYR A 168 -5.30 7.59 -15.75
N MET A 169 -5.54 6.88 -14.65
CA MET A 169 -4.98 7.17 -13.34
C MET A 169 -3.82 6.25 -13.05
N PHE A 170 -2.75 6.80 -12.47
CA PHE A 170 -1.57 6.06 -12.07
C PHE A 170 -1.60 5.80 -10.58
N PHE A 171 -1.30 4.56 -10.23
CA PHE A 171 -1.22 4.11 -8.85
C PHE A 171 0.11 3.41 -8.62
N GLN A 172 0.64 3.59 -7.40
CA GLN A 172 1.66 2.72 -6.84
C GLN A 172 1.05 1.92 -5.71
N THR A 173 1.32 0.62 -5.64
CA THR A 173 0.90 -0.16 -4.46
C THR A 173 1.89 0.01 -3.30
N LEU A 174 1.38 0.08 -2.08
CA LEU A 174 2.14 0.06 -0.83
C LEU A 174 1.81 -1.23 -0.08
N ILE A 175 2.79 -1.80 0.61
CA ILE A 175 2.62 -3.00 1.44
C ILE A 175 2.63 -2.61 2.91
N LYS A 176 1.69 -3.17 3.67
CA LYS A 176 1.65 -3.09 5.13
C LYS A 176 2.12 -4.42 5.70
N TYR A 177 3.09 -4.39 6.61
CA TYR A 177 3.52 -5.55 7.37
C TYR A 177 2.99 -5.45 8.79
N GLY A 178 2.34 -6.51 9.26
CA GLY A 178 1.91 -6.66 10.65
C GLY A 178 3.01 -7.36 11.43
N VAL A 179 3.35 -6.80 12.58
CA VAL A 179 4.41 -7.32 13.44
C VAL A 179 3.85 -7.57 14.83
N ARG A 180 4.11 -8.76 15.34
CA ARG A 180 3.80 -9.19 16.70
C ARG A 180 5.11 -9.26 17.49
N GLN A 181 5.18 -8.53 18.59
CA GLN A 181 6.35 -8.52 19.47
C GLN A 181 6.02 -9.20 20.80
N VAL A 182 6.83 -10.18 21.19
CA VAL A 182 6.76 -10.85 22.50
C VAL A 182 8.08 -10.63 23.23
N ILE A 183 8.04 -10.03 24.42
CA ILE A 183 9.22 -9.74 25.27
C ILE A 183 9.05 -10.54 26.56
N ASP A 184 10.07 -11.30 26.95
CA ASP A 184 10.03 -12.15 28.16
C ASP A 184 8.79 -13.08 28.22
N GLY A 185 8.38 -13.61 27.06
CA GLY A 185 7.18 -14.47 26.94
C GLY A 185 5.84 -13.73 27.03
N THR A 186 5.83 -12.40 27.18
CA THR A 186 4.63 -11.57 27.24
C THR A 186 4.43 -10.79 25.94
N LEU A 187 3.19 -10.76 25.43
CA LEU A 187 2.85 -9.95 24.26
C LEU A 187 3.05 -8.47 24.58
N SER A 188 4.05 -7.84 23.94
CA SER A 188 4.37 -6.42 24.06
C SER A 188 3.42 -5.54 23.24
N GLY A 189 3.06 -6.02 22.04
CA GLY A 189 2.08 -5.34 21.20
C GLY A 189 2.11 -5.76 19.74
N PHE A 190 1.29 -5.06 18.96
CA PHE A 190 1.22 -5.15 17.51
C PHE A 190 1.62 -3.82 16.89
N ILE A 191 2.39 -3.89 15.82
CA ILE A 191 2.87 -2.71 15.09
C ILE A 191 2.65 -2.97 13.60
N VAL A 192 2.33 -1.93 12.85
CA VAL A 192 2.18 -1.99 11.39
C VAL A 192 3.25 -1.14 10.71
N VAL A 193 4.01 -1.75 9.81
CA VAL A 193 5.05 -1.09 9.00
C VAL A 193 4.52 -0.85 7.61
N THR A 194 4.93 0.23 6.95
CA THR A 194 4.55 0.48 5.55
C THR A 194 5.78 0.70 4.70
N VAL A 195 5.83 0.01 3.56
CA VAL A 195 6.92 0.11 2.59
C VAL A 195 6.30 0.30 1.20
N TYR A 196 6.93 1.14 0.38
CA TYR A 196 6.58 1.27 -1.03
C TYR A 196 6.83 -0.05 -1.77
N ARG A 197 5.96 -0.44 -2.71
CA ARG A 197 6.21 -1.59 -3.59
C ARG A 197 6.69 -1.17 -4.97
N ASP A 198 7.54 -1.99 -5.61
CA ASP A 198 7.94 -1.81 -7.02
C ASP A 198 6.80 -2.25 -7.97
N ASP A 199 5.70 -1.52 -7.89
CA ASP A 199 4.48 -1.93 -8.56
C ASP A 199 3.61 -0.71 -8.85
N VAL A 200 3.86 -0.15 -10.03
CA VAL A 200 3.18 1.01 -10.60
C VAL A 200 2.42 0.56 -11.82
N PHE A 201 1.16 0.99 -11.92
CA PHE A 201 0.28 0.66 -13.04
C PHE A 201 -0.63 1.83 -13.37
N ALA A 202 -1.22 1.77 -14.57
CA ALA A 202 -2.25 2.70 -15.03
C ALA A 202 -3.59 1.98 -15.10
N THR A 203 -4.64 2.67 -14.70
CA THR A 203 -6.03 2.19 -14.75
C THR A 203 -6.89 3.22 -15.48
N PRO A 204 -7.69 2.80 -16.48
CA PRO A 204 -8.70 3.67 -17.08
C PRO A 204 -9.60 4.31 -16.01
N ILE A 205 -9.89 5.60 -16.15
CA ILE A 205 -10.60 6.36 -15.11
C ILE A 205 -11.99 5.79 -14.78
N ASP A 206 -12.68 5.21 -15.76
CA ASP A 206 -14.00 4.58 -15.59
C ASP A 206 -14.00 3.34 -14.68
N LYS A 207 -12.81 2.78 -14.43
CA LYS A 207 -12.59 1.70 -13.45
C LYS A 207 -12.25 2.18 -12.05
N VAL A 208 -12.09 3.49 -11.84
CA VAL A 208 -11.76 4.07 -10.53
C VAL A 208 -13.03 4.65 -9.90
N LYS A 209 -13.75 3.82 -9.13
CA LYS A 209 -14.99 4.24 -8.44
C LYS A 209 -14.80 4.68 -7.00
N TYR A 210 -13.69 4.29 -6.38
CA TYR A 210 -13.44 4.53 -4.97
C TYR A 210 -12.18 5.35 -4.75
N GLU A 211 -12.20 6.18 -3.72
CA GLU A 211 -11.03 6.91 -3.24
C GLU A 211 -10.00 5.93 -2.68
N PRO A 212 -8.71 6.05 -3.02
CA PRO A 212 -7.68 5.29 -2.35
C PRO A 212 -7.61 5.64 -0.86
N PRO A 213 -7.55 4.65 0.04
CA PRO A 213 -7.45 4.95 1.46
C PRO A 213 -6.07 5.56 1.75
N ASN A 214 -6.07 6.59 2.59
CA ASN A 214 -4.83 7.23 3.00
C ASN A 214 -4.04 6.36 4.00
N TYR A 215 -2.81 6.78 4.29
CA TYR A 215 -1.93 6.04 5.21
C TYR A 215 -2.58 5.78 6.58
N TYR A 216 -3.23 6.79 7.16
CA TYR A 216 -3.80 6.75 8.51
C TYR A 216 -5.09 5.93 8.57
N GLU A 217 -5.95 6.00 7.57
CA GLU A 217 -7.13 5.14 7.45
C GLU A 217 -6.75 3.66 7.47
N CYS A 218 -5.75 3.31 6.64
CA CYS A 218 -5.21 1.95 6.63
C CYS A 218 -4.61 1.55 7.98
N LEU A 219 -3.82 2.44 8.61
CA LEU A 219 -3.19 2.18 9.90
C LEU A 219 -4.21 1.99 11.02
N ASN A 220 -5.18 2.90 11.13
CA ASN A 220 -6.25 2.87 12.12
C ASN A 220 -7.13 1.63 11.95
N TYR A 221 -7.44 1.26 10.70
CA TYR A 221 -8.16 0.02 10.43
C TYR A 221 -7.38 -1.20 10.91
N LEU A 222 -6.10 -1.33 10.53
CA LEU A 222 -5.27 -2.50 10.85
C LEU A 222 -4.96 -2.64 12.35
N HIS A 223 -4.90 -1.53 13.10
CA HIS A 223 -4.77 -1.54 14.56
C HIS A 223 -6.10 -1.70 15.29
N GLY A 224 -7.21 -1.29 14.67
CA GLY A 224 -8.56 -1.37 15.20
C GLY A 224 -9.29 -2.62 14.69
N LYS A 225 -10.39 -2.40 13.96
CA LYS A 225 -11.31 -3.46 13.52
C LYS A 225 -10.62 -4.56 12.68
N GLY A 226 -9.63 -4.18 11.88
CA GLY A 226 -8.88 -5.08 11.03
C GLY A 226 -7.92 -6.02 11.77
N ILE A 227 -7.58 -5.75 13.04
CA ILE A 227 -6.55 -6.53 13.76
C ILE A 227 -6.90 -8.01 13.87
N SER A 228 -8.17 -8.31 14.16
CA SER A 228 -8.70 -9.68 14.28
C SER A 228 -8.58 -10.49 12.98
N ARG A 229 -8.49 -9.81 11.82
CA ARG A 229 -8.39 -10.46 10.52
C ARG A 229 -6.97 -10.91 10.18
N TRP A 230 -5.96 -10.41 10.90
CA TRP A 230 -4.57 -10.74 10.59
C TRP A 230 -3.76 -11.25 11.78
N ASN A 231 -4.16 -10.98 13.02
CA ASN A 231 -3.36 -11.36 14.21
C ASN A 231 -3.48 -12.85 14.63
N GLU A 232 -4.52 -13.55 14.20
CA GLU A 232 -4.82 -14.95 14.56
C GLU A 232 -4.21 -15.99 13.61
N LEU A 233 -3.68 -15.56 12.46
CA LEU A 233 -3.21 -16.41 11.35
C LEU A 233 -1.69 -16.54 11.29
#